data_AF-A0A954WB62-F1
#
_entry.id   AF-A0A954WB62-F1
#
_cell.length_a   1.000
_cell.length_b   1.000
_cell.length_c   1.000
_cell.angle_alpha   90.00
_cell.angle_beta   90.00
_cell.angle_gamma   90.00
#
_symmetry.space_group_name_H-M   'P 1'
#
loop_
_entity.id
_entity.type
_entity.pdbx_description
1 polymer ?
#
loop_
_entity_poly.entity_id
_entity_poly.type
_entity_poly.pdbx_seq_one_letter_code
_entity_poly.pdbx_strand_id
1 'polypeptide(L)'
;MVRATTKSKRKTTRSKSAAKSSQAIDISNLASCIEDARLAALDSDVGPDDPTEFSNLMGRLVASRDRLPPLYRQAVYAPFLEIMTDLGRDGFVEILLRDPARESTAGLVLDVAHAILQNGERYEDQATDAFQEVVSDLYDGFLSMEDRLGVNPPDHSTIAPLVKWGNPSFGPYTWTISATESVGLGAGIVNLPPANARRGLLAWSAVGHETAGHDILHADEGLAQELAVSVFNALNEANVGNVLPAYWASRIDETASDVLGILNTGPTAGIGLIGYFRGLNAAFSGTATLRNEGPAGDSHPADILRGYLAASTVGLLEFDQANQWADLILQETENDLETITITGRSITTAHARESADIVAKTIAEMKLRSLEQHSLSEIQNWRNHDEEIVQQLRGLLTRAESLPKSLESGMYGAHAVAAGVTAALAGDGPLSVIFDRMKSLLKMMHDANPSWGPLFVLHPGNLVMHPMYRRH
;
A
#
# COMPACT_ATOMS: atom_id res chain seq x y z
N MET A 1 -10.15 13.03 -70.97
CA MET A 1 -9.10 12.06 -70.55
C MET A 1 -9.45 11.59 -69.14
N VAL A 2 -10.04 10.39 -69.02
CA VAL A 2 -10.53 9.83 -67.75
C VAL A 2 -9.39 9.04 -67.10
N ARG A 3 -8.97 9.40 -65.88
CA ARG A 3 -8.03 8.60 -65.07
C ARG A 3 -8.82 7.73 -64.10
N ALA A 4 -8.70 6.42 -64.27
CA ALA A 4 -9.26 5.41 -63.38
C ALA A 4 -8.36 5.22 -62.14
N THR A 5 -8.99 5.16 -60.97
CA THR A 5 -8.38 4.86 -59.67
C THR A 5 -8.57 3.38 -59.33
N THR A 6 -7.47 2.65 -59.11
CA THR A 6 -7.46 1.26 -58.63
C THR A 6 -7.39 1.21 -57.10
N LYS A 7 -8.44 0.67 -56.45
CA LYS A 7 -8.48 0.37 -55.02
C LYS A 7 -7.79 -0.97 -54.74
N SER A 8 -6.73 -0.96 -53.92
CA SER A 8 -6.07 -2.15 -53.38
C SER A 8 -6.80 -2.62 -52.11
N LYS A 9 -7.27 -3.88 -52.09
CA LYS A 9 -7.86 -4.54 -50.92
C LYS A 9 -6.74 -5.19 -50.09
N ARG A 10 -6.46 -4.64 -48.92
CA ARG A 10 -5.55 -5.24 -47.92
C ARG A 10 -6.34 -6.26 -47.10
N LYS A 11 -6.02 -7.56 -47.24
CA LYS A 11 -6.52 -8.64 -46.39
C LYS A 11 -5.80 -8.58 -45.04
N THR A 12 -6.53 -8.29 -43.97
CA THR A 12 -6.07 -8.44 -42.58
C THR A 12 -6.26 -9.90 -42.15
N THR A 13 -5.17 -10.65 -42.08
CA THR A 13 -5.10 -11.96 -41.43
C THR A 13 -5.13 -11.76 -39.92
N ARG A 14 -6.30 -11.99 -39.30
CA ARG A 14 -6.43 -12.18 -37.86
C ARG A 14 -5.72 -13.49 -37.48
N SER A 15 -4.54 -13.35 -36.87
CA SER A 15 -3.87 -14.42 -36.14
C SER A 15 -4.82 -14.91 -35.03
N LYS A 16 -5.18 -16.19 -35.06
CA LYS A 16 -5.85 -16.86 -33.94
C LYS A 16 -4.80 -17.09 -32.86
N SER A 17 -4.73 -16.18 -31.90
CA SER A 17 -4.05 -16.40 -30.63
C SER A 17 -4.66 -17.64 -29.97
N ALA A 18 -3.82 -18.63 -29.66
CA ALA A 18 -4.23 -19.82 -28.93
C ALA A 18 -4.61 -19.40 -27.51
N ALA A 19 -5.85 -19.69 -27.10
CA ALA A 19 -6.29 -19.51 -25.73
C ALA A 19 -5.40 -20.36 -24.80
N LYS A 20 -4.43 -19.73 -24.14
CA LYS A 20 -3.76 -20.30 -22.97
C LYS A 20 -4.88 -20.62 -21.97
N SER A 21 -4.99 -21.87 -21.52
CA SER A 21 -5.91 -22.19 -20.44
C SER A 21 -5.47 -21.40 -19.21
N SER A 22 -6.31 -20.49 -18.71
CA SER A 22 -6.07 -19.79 -17.45
C SER A 22 -5.98 -20.83 -16.35
N GLN A 23 -4.83 -20.91 -15.67
CA GLN A 23 -4.68 -21.74 -14.49
C GLN A 23 -5.67 -21.24 -13.43
N ALA A 24 -6.38 -22.16 -12.77
CA ALA A 24 -7.31 -21.81 -11.70
C ALA A 24 -6.55 -21.12 -10.55
N ILE A 25 -7.16 -20.11 -9.94
CA ILE A 25 -6.61 -19.42 -8.77
C ILE A 25 -6.63 -20.40 -7.58
N ASP A 26 -5.50 -20.52 -6.89
CA ASP A 26 -5.32 -21.45 -5.77
C ASP A 26 -5.04 -20.66 -4.48
N ILE A 27 -5.98 -20.78 -3.53
CA ILE A 27 -5.88 -20.21 -2.18
C ILE A 27 -5.98 -21.29 -1.10
N SER A 28 -5.68 -22.55 -1.45
CA SER A 28 -5.84 -23.70 -0.54
C SER A 28 -5.03 -23.58 0.76
N ASN A 29 -4.00 -22.73 0.79
CA ASN A 29 -3.15 -22.47 1.95
C ASN A 29 -3.48 -21.14 2.67
N LEU A 30 -4.63 -20.50 2.38
CA LEU A 30 -5.08 -19.27 3.04
C LEU A 30 -5.12 -19.41 4.56
N ALA A 31 -5.57 -20.54 5.09
CA ALA A 31 -5.62 -20.78 6.54
C ALA A 31 -4.24 -20.67 7.22
N SER A 32 -3.18 -21.15 6.57
CA SER A 32 -1.81 -20.99 7.09
C SER A 32 -1.31 -19.55 7.00
N CYS A 33 -1.73 -18.80 5.98
CA CYS A 33 -1.41 -17.37 5.88
C CYS A 33 -2.13 -16.54 6.96
N ILE A 34 -3.39 -16.88 7.28
CA ILE A 34 -4.15 -16.30 8.39
C ILE A 34 -3.46 -16.58 9.72
N GLU A 35 -3.02 -17.82 9.95
CA GLU A 35 -2.29 -18.19 11.18
C GLU A 35 -0.95 -17.44 11.29
N ASP A 36 -0.23 -17.27 10.19
CA ASP A 36 1.01 -16.49 10.17
C ASP A 36 0.78 -15.01 10.53
N ALA A 37 -0.29 -14.40 10.01
CA ALA A 37 -0.72 -13.05 10.39
C ALA A 37 -1.14 -12.96 11.87
N ARG A 38 -1.89 -13.94 12.38
CA ARG A 38 -2.29 -14.03 13.79
C ARG A 38 -1.07 -14.09 14.71
N LEU A 39 -0.08 -14.91 14.36
CA LEU A 39 1.15 -15.05 15.13
C LEU A 39 2.02 -13.79 15.10
N ALA A 40 1.99 -13.03 14.00
CA ALA A 40 2.62 -11.72 13.94
C ALA A 40 1.92 -10.72 14.87
N ALA A 41 0.58 -10.69 14.88
CA ALA A 41 -0.22 -9.79 15.70
C ALA A 41 -0.12 -10.06 17.22
N LEU A 42 0.18 -11.30 17.61
CA LEU A 42 0.39 -11.68 19.02
C LEU A 42 1.82 -11.46 19.52
N ASP A 43 2.75 -11.11 18.63
CA ASP A 43 4.12 -10.79 19.02
C ASP A 43 4.13 -9.43 19.74
N SER A 44 4.72 -9.41 20.93
CA SER A 44 4.79 -8.22 21.79
C SER A 44 6.11 -7.46 21.66
N ASP A 45 6.94 -7.79 20.67
CA ASP A 45 8.15 -7.03 20.38
C ASP A 45 7.78 -5.60 19.96
N VAL A 46 8.15 -4.63 20.79
CA VAL A 46 7.91 -3.19 20.56
C VAL A 46 8.98 -2.54 19.69
N GLY A 47 10.06 -3.26 19.36
CA GLY A 47 11.20 -2.75 18.63
C GLY A 47 12.23 -2.10 19.55
N PRO A 48 13.12 -1.24 19.00
CA PRO A 48 14.07 -0.49 19.80
C PRO A 48 13.37 0.43 20.82
N ASP A 49 13.93 0.53 22.02
CA ASP A 49 13.39 1.40 23.07
C ASP A 49 13.32 2.87 22.61
N ASP A 50 12.26 3.56 23.05
CA ASP A 50 12.13 5.00 22.88
C ASP A 50 13.30 5.73 23.56
N PRO A 51 13.99 6.64 22.85
CA PRO A 51 15.01 7.48 23.47
C PRO A 51 14.37 8.42 24.51
N THR A 52 14.80 8.31 25.77
CA THR A 52 14.33 9.18 26.86
C THR A 52 15.33 10.27 27.26
N GLU A 53 16.59 10.12 26.86
CA GLU A 53 17.68 11.07 27.16
C GLU A 53 18.07 11.87 25.92
N PHE A 54 17.77 13.16 25.92
CA PHE A 54 18.01 14.07 24.79
C PHE A 54 19.45 14.01 24.25
N SER A 55 20.46 14.07 25.13
CA SER A 55 21.86 14.04 24.69
C SER A 55 22.26 12.71 24.04
N ASN A 56 21.67 11.60 24.50
CA ASN A 56 21.90 10.29 23.90
C ASN A 56 21.25 10.22 22.51
N LEU A 57 19.99 10.68 22.40
CA LEU A 57 19.28 10.78 21.13
C LEU A 57 20.07 11.59 20.10
N MET A 58 20.47 12.81 20.45
CA MET A 58 21.22 13.69 19.56
C MET A 58 22.54 13.06 19.08
N GLY A 59 23.26 12.37 19.98
CA GLY A 59 24.48 11.65 19.62
C GLY A 59 24.23 10.52 18.61
N ARG A 60 23.16 9.73 18.81
CA ARG A 60 22.78 8.65 17.89
C ARG A 60 22.29 9.17 16.53
N LEU A 61 21.54 10.27 16.51
CA LEU A 61 21.11 10.93 15.27
C LEU A 61 22.33 11.41 14.47
N VAL A 62 23.30 12.09 15.10
CA VAL A 62 24.53 12.52 14.43
C VAL A 62 25.32 11.35 13.86
N ALA A 63 25.43 10.24 14.59
CA ALA A 63 26.11 9.04 14.12
C ALA A 63 25.40 8.37 12.92
N SER A 64 24.08 8.53 12.82
CA SER A 64 23.23 7.93 11.79
C SER A 64 23.14 8.73 10.50
N ARG A 65 23.55 10.02 10.52
CA ARG A 65 23.39 10.96 9.40
C ARG A 65 23.76 10.37 8.04
N ASP A 66 24.96 9.81 7.93
CA ASP A 66 25.55 9.41 6.65
C ASP A 66 25.06 8.04 6.16
N ARG A 67 24.07 7.44 6.85
CA ARG A 67 23.36 6.23 6.41
C ARG A 67 22.15 6.53 5.55
N LEU A 68 21.56 7.71 5.68
CA LEU A 68 20.50 8.16 4.80
C LEU A 68 21.10 8.68 3.49
N PRO A 69 20.45 8.45 2.33
CA PRO A 69 20.90 9.02 1.07
C PRO A 69 20.72 10.55 1.08
N PRO A 70 21.40 11.28 0.18
CA PRO A 70 21.40 12.74 0.18
C PRO A 70 20.00 13.36 0.19
N LEU A 71 19.03 12.74 -0.48
CA LEU A 71 17.65 13.18 -0.54
C LEU A 71 17.00 13.24 0.85
N TYR A 72 16.95 12.12 1.56
CA TYR A 72 16.39 12.06 2.92
C TYR A 72 17.21 12.83 3.96
N ARG A 73 18.52 13.02 3.72
CA ARG A 73 19.32 13.90 4.58
C ARG A 73 18.83 15.35 4.52
N GLN A 74 18.44 15.83 3.34
CA GLN A 74 17.93 17.18 3.15
C GLN A 74 16.47 17.32 3.57
N ALA A 75 15.63 16.34 3.23
CA ALA A 75 14.19 16.44 3.44
C ALA A 75 13.73 16.06 4.84
N VAL A 76 14.46 15.19 5.54
CA VAL A 76 14.05 14.67 6.86
C VAL A 76 15.10 14.97 7.90
N TYR A 77 16.33 14.48 7.72
CA TYR A 77 17.34 14.53 8.78
C TYR A 77 17.71 15.95 9.21
N ALA A 78 18.06 16.82 8.25
CA ALA A 78 18.54 18.17 8.57
C ALA A 78 17.45 19.03 9.22
N PRO A 79 16.21 19.10 8.69
CA PRO A 79 15.10 19.80 9.36
C PRO A 79 14.80 19.23 10.75
N PHE A 80 14.79 17.90 10.89
CA PHE A 80 14.54 17.27 12.19
C PHE A 80 15.63 17.62 13.23
N LEU A 81 16.90 17.64 12.82
CA LEU A 81 18.01 18.00 13.70
C LEU A 81 17.95 19.47 14.15
N GLU A 82 17.54 20.37 13.26
CA GLU A 82 17.30 21.78 13.58
C GLU A 82 16.20 21.91 14.65
N ILE A 83 15.07 21.24 14.45
CA ILE A 83 13.96 21.24 15.40
C ILE A 83 14.37 20.69 16.76
N MET A 84 15.09 19.56 16.77
CA MET A 84 15.56 18.98 18.03
C MET A 84 16.55 19.90 18.74
N THR A 85 17.38 20.62 18.00
CA THR A 85 18.33 21.60 18.55
C THR A 85 17.60 22.79 19.17
N ASP A 86 16.59 23.33 18.48
CA ASP A 86 15.79 24.47 18.95
C ASP A 86 14.92 24.10 20.15
N LEU A 87 14.35 22.90 20.15
CA LEU A 87 13.57 22.34 21.25
C LEU A 87 14.43 22.19 22.52
N GLY A 88 15.68 21.75 22.33
CA GLY A 88 16.62 21.48 23.42
C GLY A 88 16.14 20.39 24.39
N ARG A 89 16.92 20.19 25.46
CA ARG A 89 16.62 19.15 26.47
C ARG A 89 15.29 19.37 27.17
N ASP A 90 15.03 20.59 27.61
CA ASP A 90 13.84 20.91 28.42
C ASP A 90 12.56 20.76 27.61
N GLY A 91 12.55 21.24 26.36
CA GLY A 91 11.42 21.07 25.45
C GLY A 91 11.17 19.61 25.10
N PHE A 92 12.22 18.82 24.90
CA PHE A 92 12.08 17.38 24.64
C PHE A 92 11.42 16.66 25.83
N VAL A 93 11.91 16.90 27.05
CA VAL A 93 11.31 16.33 28.27
C VAL A 93 9.85 16.80 28.42
N GLU A 94 9.58 18.07 28.16
CA GLU A 94 8.23 18.63 28.26
C GLU A 94 7.25 17.94 27.28
N ILE A 95 7.64 17.72 26.02
CA ILE A 95 6.82 17.00 25.04
C ILE A 95 6.52 15.57 25.52
N LEU A 96 7.55 14.85 26.01
CA LEU A 96 7.35 13.49 26.53
C LEU A 96 6.45 13.44 27.77
N LEU A 97 6.43 14.49 28.60
CA LEU A 97 5.55 14.58 29.77
C LEU A 97 4.11 14.93 29.39
N ARG A 98 3.91 15.75 28.35
CA ARG A 98 2.59 16.18 27.88
C ARG A 98 1.85 15.11 27.08
N ASP A 99 2.60 14.27 26.36
CA ASP A 99 2.06 13.18 25.56
C ASP A 99 2.66 11.83 26.00
N PRO A 100 2.30 11.32 27.21
CA PRO A 100 2.85 10.08 27.76
C PRO A 100 2.45 8.84 26.96
N ALA A 101 1.33 8.89 26.24
CA ALA A 101 0.82 7.79 25.42
C ALA A 101 1.50 7.70 24.04
N ARG A 102 2.20 8.77 23.61
CA ARG A 102 2.86 8.86 22.30
C ARG A 102 1.88 8.86 21.14
N GLU A 103 0.72 9.48 21.33
CA GLU A 103 -0.36 9.51 20.33
C GLU A 103 -0.40 10.84 19.55
N SER A 104 0.49 11.78 19.86
CA SER A 104 0.52 13.11 19.25
C SER A 104 1.97 13.57 19.04
N THR A 105 2.34 14.79 19.45
CA THR A 105 3.65 15.39 19.18
C THR A 105 4.82 14.53 19.67
N ALA A 106 4.71 13.84 20.82
CA ALA A 106 5.78 12.98 21.28
C ALA A 106 5.91 11.75 20.38
N GLY A 107 4.79 11.14 19.99
CA GLY A 107 4.76 10.03 19.04
C GLY A 107 5.42 10.39 17.72
N LEU A 108 5.02 11.50 17.11
CA LEU A 108 5.59 11.97 15.85
C LEU A 108 7.11 12.21 15.95
N VAL A 109 7.58 12.91 17.00
CA VAL A 109 9.02 13.19 17.19
C VAL A 109 9.81 11.89 17.37
N LEU A 110 9.29 10.94 18.14
CA LEU A 110 9.95 9.66 18.37
C LEU A 110 9.95 8.76 17.13
N ASP A 111 8.88 8.78 16.35
CA ASP A 111 8.77 7.99 15.12
C ASP A 111 9.72 8.48 14.04
N VAL A 112 9.87 9.80 13.90
CA VAL A 112 10.88 10.39 13.01
C VAL A 112 12.29 10.01 13.48
N ALA A 113 12.56 10.11 14.79
CA ALA A 113 13.84 9.67 15.34
C ALA A 113 14.09 8.19 15.06
N HIS A 114 13.11 7.32 15.29
CA HIS A 114 13.21 5.88 15.04
C HIS A 114 13.44 5.56 13.57
N ALA A 115 12.74 6.20 12.63
CA ALA A 115 12.97 6.00 11.21
C ALA A 115 14.43 6.30 10.81
N ILE A 116 15.01 7.39 11.34
CA ILE A 116 16.43 7.73 11.13
C ILE A 116 17.37 6.72 11.81
N LEU A 117 17.09 6.38 13.07
CA LEU A 117 17.97 5.54 13.89
C LEU A 117 17.96 4.08 13.44
N GLN A 118 16.82 3.53 13.04
CA GLN A 118 16.73 2.13 12.59
C GLN A 118 17.51 1.92 11.28
N ASN A 119 17.45 2.88 10.35
CA ASN A 119 18.35 2.95 9.19
C ASN A 119 19.82 3.11 9.60
N GLY A 120 20.09 4.02 10.55
CA GLY A 120 21.42 4.32 11.05
C GLY A 120 22.15 3.15 11.71
N GLU A 121 21.40 2.40 12.51
CA GLU A 121 21.86 1.36 13.42
C GLU A 121 21.62 -0.05 12.87
N ARG A 122 21.02 -0.16 11.68
CA ARG A 122 20.75 -1.41 10.96
C ARG A 122 19.82 -2.36 11.72
N TYR A 123 18.80 -1.79 12.36
CA TYR A 123 17.76 -2.61 12.99
C TYR A 123 16.97 -3.31 11.88
N GLU A 124 16.91 -4.65 11.94
CA GLU A 124 16.29 -5.50 10.93
C GLU A 124 16.71 -5.15 9.48
N ASP A 125 17.99 -4.80 9.27
CA ASP A 125 18.60 -4.24 8.04
C ASP A 125 17.95 -4.74 6.74
N GLN A 126 17.89 -6.07 6.56
CA GLN A 126 17.30 -6.65 5.35
C GLN A 126 15.81 -6.37 5.19
N ALA A 127 15.03 -6.51 6.26
CA ALA A 127 13.60 -6.26 6.21
C ALA A 127 13.32 -4.76 6.09
N THR A 128 14.11 -3.90 6.73
CA THR A 128 13.99 -2.44 6.63
C THR A 128 14.19 -1.98 5.20
N ASP A 129 15.25 -2.42 4.52
CA ASP A 129 15.49 -2.09 3.11
C ASP A 129 14.37 -2.62 2.21
N ALA A 130 13.94 -3.87 2.44
CA ALA A 130 12.86 -4.48 1.68
C ALA A 130 11.53 -3.72 1.87
N PHE A 131 11.22 -3.30 3.09
CA PHE A 131 10.01 -2.55 3.41
C PHE A 131 10.07 -1.16 2.79
N GLN A 132 11.23 -0.51 2.87
CA GLN A 132 11.45 0.79 2.26
C GLN A 132 11.31 0.75 0.74
N GLU A 133 11.75 -0.31 0.07
CA GLU A 133 11.52 -0.50 -1.37
C GLU A 133 10.04 -0.60 -1.70
N VAL A 134 9.27 -1.39 -0.93
CA VAL A 134 7.81 -1.51 -1.14
C VAL A 134 7.13 -0.15 -0.95
N VAL A 135 7.45 0.58 0.12
CA VAL A 135 6.87 1.90 0.38
C VAL A 135 7.26 2.91 -0.71
N SER A 136 8.51 2.88 -1.18
CA SER A 136 8.95 3.75 -2.29
C SER A 136 8.16 3.47 -3.56
N ASP A 137 8.04 2.19 -3.92
CA ASP A 137 7.34 1.72 -5.10
C ASP A 137 5.84 2.06 -5.10
N LEU A 138 5.16 1.78 -3.98
CA LEU A 138 3.73 2.07 -3.82
C LEU A 138 3.43 3.57 -3.97
N TYR A 139 4.29 4.40 -3.39
CA TYR A 139 4.17 5.85 -3.45
C TYR A 139 4.46 6.38 -4.86
N ASP A 140 5.50 5.85 -5.49
CA ASP A 140 5.90 6.21 -6.86
C ASP A 140 4.79 5.89 -7.87
N GLY A 141 4.12 4.75 -7.70
CA GLY A 141 3.09 4.26 -8.62
C GLY A 141 1.88 5.17 -8.82
N PHE A 142 1.76 6.27 -8.08
CA PHE A 142 0.71 7.28 -8.24
C PHE A 142 1.24 8.72 -8.35
N LEU A 143 2.46 8.97 -7.91
CA LEU A 143 3.02 10.32 -7.82
C LEU A 143 4.20 10.55 -8.78
N SER A 144 4.75 9.49 -9.38
CA SER A 144 5.82 9.59 -10.35
C SER A 144 5.36 10.29 -11.64
N MET A 145 6.29 10.89 -12.38
CA MET A 145 5.99 11.46 -13.70
C MET A 145 5.60 10.40 -14.74
N GLU A 146 5.98 9.15 -14.53
CA GLU A 146 5.61 8.03 -15.40
C GLU A 146 4.12 7.74 -15.31
N ASP A 147 3.56 7.76 -14.10
CA ASP A 147 2.17 7.42 -13.83
C ASP A 147 1.24 8.65 -13.93
N ARG A 148 1.72 9.84 -13.54
CA ARG A 148 0.96 11.11 -13.60
C ARG A 148 0.96 11.79 -14.98
N LEU A 149 0.86 11.05 -16.07
CA LEU A 149 0.84 11.64 -17.42
C LEU A 149 -0.40 12.53 -17.62
N GLY A 150 -0.21 13.85 -17.50
CA GLY A 150 -1.28 14.85 -17.66
C GLY A 150 -1.91 15.33 -16.35
N VAL A 151 -1.41 14.86 -15.20
CA VAL A 151 -1.77 15.29 -13.84
C VAL A 151 -0.61 16.14 -13.30
N ASN A 152 -0.88 17.18 -12.51
CA ASN A 152 0.19 17.97 -11.92
C ASN A 152 0.97 17.15 -10.89
N PRO A 153 2.22 17.52 -10.53
CA PRO A 153 2.87 16.99 -9.32
C PRO A 153 1.99 17.24 -8.08
N PRO A 154 2.08 16.42 -7.03
CA PRO A 154 1.30 16.60 -5.81
C PRO A 154 1.57 17.96 -5.17
N ASP A 155 0.57 18.49 -4.46
CA ASP A 155 0.64 19.78 -3.75
C ASP A 155 1.62 19.73 -2.57
N HIS A 156 1.71 18.57 -1.92
CA HIS A 156 2.64 18.27 -0.83
C HIS A 156 3.82 17.42 -1.32
N SER A 157 4.80 17.19 -0.43
CA SER A 157 6.11 16.61 -0.80
C SER A 157 6.05 15.37 -1.72
N THR A 158 7.10 15.22 -2.52
CA THR A 158 7.30 14.19 -3.56
C THR A 158 8.33 13.13 -3.18
N ILE A 159 8.60 12.96 -1.89
CA ILE A 159 9.58 11.98 -1.42
C ILE A 159 8.82 10.88 -0.70
N ALA A 160 9.05 9.63 -1.12
CA ALA A 160 8.42 8.48 -0.50
C ALA A 160 8.66 8.45 1.02
N PRO A 161 7.67 8.04 1.82
CA PRO A 161 7.81 7.98 3.27
C PRO A 161 9.02 7.15 3.71
N LEU A 162 9.65 7.54 4.84
CA LEU A 162 10.61 6.66 5.51
C LEU A 162 9.87 5.57 6.29
N VAL A 163 10.47 4.40 6.39
CA VAL A 163 9.90 3.30 7.16
C VAL A 163 10.48 3.17 8.56
N LYS A 164 9.66 2.64 9.48
CA LYS A 164 10.11 2.17 10.80
C LYS A 164 9.37 0.89 11.22
N TRP A 165 9.97 0.21 12.19
CA TRP A 165 9.34 -0.83 12.99
C TRP A 165 8.94 -0.26 14.36
N GLY A 166 7.68 -0.41 14.78
CA GLY A 166 7.18 0.27 15.98
C GLY A 166 6.12 -0.50 16.75
N ASN A 167 5.71 0.07 17.89
CA ASN A 167 4.91 -0.61 18.88
C ASN A 167 3.66 -1.30 18.29
N PRO A 168 3.50 -2.63 18.46
CA PRO A 168 2.40 -3.40 17.89
C PRO A 168 1.01 -2.96 18.38
N SER A 169 0.92 -2.23 19.49
CA SER A 169 -0.34 -1.71 20.04
C SER A 169 -1.05 -0.74 19.08
N PHE A 170 -0.32 -0.13 18.15
CA PHE A 170 -0.87 0.78 17.14
C PHE A 170 -1.13 0.10 15.78
N GLY A 171 -0.67 -1.15 15.59
CA GLY A 171 -0.72 -1.82 14.30
C GLY A 171 0.10 -1.10 13.21
N PRO A 172 -0.16 -1.40 11.93
CA PRO A 172 0.25 -0.55 10.81
C PRO A 172 -0.37 0.84 10.92
N TYR A 173 0.40 1.87 10.61
CA TYR A 173 -0.08 3.25 10.48
C TYR A 173 0.91 4.08 9.68
N THR A 174 0.49 5.28 9.23
CA THR A 174 1.39 6.29 8.69
C THR A 174 1.21 7.65 9.37
N TRP A 175 2.33 8.35 9.59
CA TRP A 175 2.32 9.80 9.73
C TRP A 175 2.44 10.39 8.33
N THR A 176 1.31 10.85 7.80
CA THR A 176 1.25 11.39 6.44
C THR A 176 2.17 12.60 6.26
N ILE A 177 2.42 12.97 4.99
CA ILE A 177 3.17 14.19 4.69
C ILE A 177 2.57 15.44 5.35
N SER A 178 1.23 15.57 5.36
CA SER A 178 0.55 16.69 6.02
C SER A 178 0.78 16.74 7.54
N ALA A 179 0.94 15.58 8.18
CA ALA A 179 1.29 15.51 9.60
C ALA A 179 2.77 15.89 9.84
N THR A 180 3.68 15.37 9.03
CA THR A 180 5.14 15.58 9.19
C THR A 180 5.59 16.98 8.75
N GLU A 181 4.90 17.62 7.81
CA GLU A 181 5.13 19.02 7.42
C GLU A 181 4.91 20.00 8.58
N SER A 182 4.04 19.67 9.54
CA SER A 182 3.83 20.47 10.76
C SER A 182 5.10 20.59 11.62
N VAL A 183 6.04 19.66 11.44
CA VAL A 183 7.39 19.65 12.01
C VAL A 183 8.45 19.77 10.91
N GLY A 184 8.15 20.48 9.83
CA GLY A 184 9.12 20.91 8.81
C GLY A 184 9.78 19.82 7.99
N LEU A 185 9.25 18.59 7.98
CA LEU A 185 9.79 17.49 7.20
C LEU A 185 9.17 17.43 5.81
N GLY A 186 9.92 16.87 4.87
CA GLY A 186 9.50 16.65 3.48
C GLY A 186 9.21 15.18 3.15
N ALA A 187 8.93 14.32 4.12
CA ALA A 187 8.49 12.94 3.87
C ALA A 187 7.65 12.42 5.04
N GLY A 188 6.64 11.61 4.74
CA GLY A 188 5.87 10.87 5.74
C GLY A 188 6.69 9.79 6.44
N ILE A 189 6.09 9.12 7.44
CA ILE A 189 6.68 7.97 8.13
C ILE A 189 5.68 6.82 8.16
N VAL A 190 6.02 5.68 7.55
CA VAL A 190 5.16 4.48 7.56
C VAL A 190 5.69 3.47 8.57
N ASN A 191 4.79 2.94 9.40
CA ASN A 191 5.11 2.00 10.46
C ASN A 191 4.53 0.61 10.20
N LEU A 192 5.31 -0.42 10.52
CA LEU A 192 4.81 -1.76 10.79
C LEU A 192 5.28 -2.28 12.15
N PRO A 193 4.54 -3.20 12.79
CA PRO A 193 5.06 -3.93 13.94
C PRO A 193 6.35 -4.73 13.62
N PRO A 194 7.34 -4.83 14.53
CA PRO A 194 8.59 -5.56 14.30
C PRO A 194 8.41 -7.03 13.90
N ALA A 195 7.34 -7.67 14.37
CA ALA A 195 6.99 -9.02 13.98
C ALA A 195 6.85 -9.18 12.46
N ASN A 196 6.40 -8.11 11.78
CA ASN A 196 6.24 -8.09 10.33
C ASN A 196 7.55 -8.09 9.54
N ALA A 197 8.70 -7.86 10.18
CA ALA A 197 10.01 -8.12 9.58
C ALA A 197 10.30 -9.62 9.44
N ARG A 198 9.66 -10.46 10.25
CA ARG A 198 9.98 -11.89 10.42
C ARG A 198 8.87 -12.85 9.98
N ARG A 199 7.62 -12.37 9.95
CA ARG A 199 6.41 -13.12 9.56
C ARG A 199 5.25 -12.18 9.23
N GLY A 200 4.04 -12.71 9.08
CA GLY A 200 2.85 -11.93 8.77
C GLY A 200 2.86 -11.44 7.33
N LEU A 201 3.09 -12.34 6.38
CA LEU A 201 3.25 -11.98 4.96
C LEU A 201 2.06 -11.18 4.43
N LEU A 202 0.84 -11.46 4.88
CA LEU A 202 -0.37 -10.73 4.44
C LEU A 202 -0.39 -9.25 4.85
N ALA A 203 0.35 -8.87 5.90
CA ALA A 203 0.51 -7.47 6.25
C ALA A 203 1.24 -6.68 5.15
N TRP A 204 2.18 -7.32 4.44
CA TRP A 204 2.91 -6.68 3.35
C TRP A 204 2.02 -6.37 2.15
N SER A 205 1.04 -7.22 1.84
CA SER A 205 0.00 -6.90 0.84
C SER A 205 -0.98 -5.82 1.29
N ALA A 206 -1.08 -5.58 2.60
CA ALA A 206 -1.93 -4.53 3.16
C ALA A 206 -1.19 -3.18 3.29
N VAL A 207 0.14 -3.12 3.10
CA VAL A 207 0.91 -1.85 3.15
C VAL A 207 0.42 -0.83 2.12
N GLY A 208 -0.15 -1.29 1.00
CA GLY A 208 -0.82 -0.43 0.04
C GLY A 208 -1.89 0.47 0.67
N HIS A 209 -2.56 0.01 1.73
CA HIS A 209 -3.51 0.83 2.49
C HIS A 209 -2.84 2.04 3.16
N GLU A 210 -1.68 1.83 3.80
CA GLU A 210 -0.97 2.90 4.49
C GLU A 210 -0.35 3.89 3.49
N THR A 211 0.51 3.37 2.60
CA THR A 211 1.34 4.20 1.73
C THR A 211 0.60 4.63 0.47
N ALA A 212 -0.06 3.70 -0.23
CA ALA A 212 -0.80 4.10 -1.42
C ALA A 212 -2.15 4.74 -1.07
N GLY A 213 -2.61 4.60 0.17
CA GLY A 213 -3.83 5.22 0.64
C GLY A 213 -3.59 6.57 1.30
N HIS A 214 -3.33 6.57 2.60
CA HIS A 214 -3.25 7.79 3.40
C HIS A 214 -2.17 8.76 2.90
N ASP A 215 -0.96 8.28 2.59
CA ASP A 215 0.09 9.18 2.11
C ASP A 215 -0.23 9.84 0.75
N ILE A 216 -0.98 9.16 -0.13
CA ILE A 216 -1.40 9.69 -1.43
C ILE A 216 -2.62 10.60 -1.31
N LEU A 217 -3.62 10.19 -0.53
CA LEU A 217 -4.84 10.97 -0.33
C LEU A 217 -4.58 12.35 0.26
N HIS A 218 -3.48 12.47 1.01
CA HIS A 218 -3.02 13.72 1.62
C HIS A 218 -1.90 14.40 0.82
N ALA A 219 -1.50 13.86 -0.33
CA ALA A 219 -0.52 14.48 -1.22
C ALA A 219 -1.14 15.59 -2.10
N ASP A 220 -2.42 15.45 -2.49
CA ASP A 220 -3.16 16.46 -3.26
C ASP A 220 -4.24 17.15 -2.42
N GLU A 221 -4.28 18.48 -2.44
CA GLU A 221 -5.17 19.27 -1.59
C GLU A 221 -6.65 19.02 -1.98
N GLY A 222 -7.43 18.55 -1.00
CA GLY A 222 -8.88 18.38 -1.15
C GLY A 222 -9.31 17.09 -1.85
N LEU A 223 -8.40 16.19 -2.24
CA LEU A 223 -8.71 14.91 -2.87
C LEU A 223 -9.65 14.05 -2.01
N ALA A 224 -9.28 13.79 -0.75
CA ALA A 224 -10.10 13.00 0.18
C ALA A 224 -11.51 13.60 0.38
N GLN A 225 -11.60 14.93 0.48
CA GLN A 225 -12.89 15.62 0.66
C GLN A 225 -13.76 15.55 -0.61
N GLU A 226 -13.16 15.67 -1.79
CA GLU A 226 -13.86 15.52 -3.07
C GLU A 226 -14.38 14.09 -3.25
N LEU A 227 -13.58 13.08 -2.90
CA LEU A 227 -13.99 11.67 -2.89
C LEU A 227 -15.15 11.42 -1.91
N ALA A 228 -15.09 11.93 -0.68
CA ALA A 228 -16.14 11.73 0.32
C ALA A 228 -17.49 12.26 -0.16
N VAL A 229 -17.49 13.48 -0.72
CA VAL A 229 -18.70 14.11 -1.27
C VAL A 229 -19.23 13.31 -2.46
N SER A 230 -18.34 12.85 -3.33
CA SER A 230 -18.71 12.09 -4.52
C SER A 230 -19.34 10.74 -4.17
N VAL A 231 -18.73 10.00 -3.24
CA VAL A 231 -19.26 8.74 -2.72
C VAL A 231 -20.61 8.94 -2.04
N PHE A 232 -20.74 9.97 -1.20
CA PHE A 232 -22.01 10.30 -0.55
C PHE A 232 -23.13 10.56 -1.58
N ASN A 233 -22.84 11.36 -2.61
CA ASN A 233 -23.82 11.70 -3.63
C ASN A 233 -24.21 10.48 -4.47
N ALA A 234 -23.24 9.68 -4.93
CA ALA A 234 -23.49 8.51 -5.74
C ALA A 234 -24.38 7.47 -5.02
N LEU A 235 -24.13 7.22 -3.73
CA LEU A 235 -24.94 6.30 -2.93
C LEU A 235 -26.36 6.83 -2.68
N ASN A 236 -26.53 8.14 -2.49
CA ASN A 236 -27.86 8.75 -2.33
C ASN A 236 -28.67 8.71 -3.63
N GLU A 237 -28.03 8.98 -4.77
CA GLU A 237 -28.67 8.92 -6.09
C GLU A 237 -29.15 7.50 -6.42
N ALA A 238 -28.36 6.49 -6.04
CA ALA A 238 -28.74 5.08 -6.18
C ALA A 238 -29.76 4.62 -5.13
N ASN A 239 -30.05 5.44 -4.10
CA ASN A 239 -30.98 5.12 -3.02
C ASN A 239 -30.62 3.81 -2.27
N VAL A 240 -29.32 3.57 -2.07
CA VAL A 240 -28.81 2.33 -1.44
C VAL A 240 -28.68 2.52 0.06
N GLY A 241 -29.55 1.84 0.82
CA GLY A 241 -29.50 1.71 2.28
C GLY A 241 -29.21 3.01 3.04
N ASN A 242 -30.25 3.69 3.55
CA ASN A 242 -30.23 5.03 4.16
C ASN A 242 -29.06 5.43 5.10
N VAL A 243 -28.33 4.48 5.68
CA VAL A 243 -27.17 4.72 6.57
C VAL A 243 -25.82 4.69 5.84
N LEU A 244 -25.72 3.96 4.73
CA LEU A 244 -24.50 3.69 3.99
C LEU A 244 -23.86 4.94 3.37
N PRO A 245 -24.59 5.92 2.80
CA PRO A 245 -23.98 7.13 2.24
C PRO A 245 -23.09 7.86 3.26
N ALA A 246 -23.64 8.15 4.44
CA ALA A 246 -22.89 8.84 5.50
C ALA A 246 -21.80 7.95 6.11
N TYR A 247 -22.06 6.65 6.23
CA TYR A 247 -21.10 5.70 6.80
C TYR A 247 -19.81 5.60 5.98
N TRP A 248 -19.94 5.42 4.65
CA TRP A 248 -18.80 5.37 3.74
C TRP A 248 -18.09 6.72 3.63
N ALA A 249 -18.83 7.81 3.43
CA ALA A 249 -18.23 9.13 3.25
C ALA A 249 -17.45 9.63 4.48
N SER A 250 -17.90 9.28 5.69
CA SER A 250 -17.16 9.62 6.93
C SER A 250 -15.91 8.78 7.18
N ARG A 251 -15.69 7.73 6.38
CA ARG A 251 -14.54 6.82 6.45
C ARG A 251 -13.77 6.81 5.14
N ILE A 252 -13.81 7.94 4.43
CA ILE A 252 -13.25 7.99 3.07
C ILE A 252 -11.75 7.70 3.07
N ASP A 253 -11.04 8.12 4.12
CA ASP A 253 -9.60 7.92 4.26
C ASP A 253 -9.28 6.42 4.19
N GLU A 254 -9.88 5.64 5.08
CA GLU A 254 -9.79 4.17 5.11
C GLU A 254 -10.29 3.49 3.83
N THR A 255 -11.42 3.95 3.31
CA THR A 255 -12.12 3.31 2.20
C THR A 255 -11.38 3.52 0.88
N ALA A 256 -10.90 4.74 0.65
CA ALA A 256 -10.08 5.02 -0.51
C ALA A 256 -8.71 4.34 -0.38
N SER A 257 -8.11 4.32 0.82
CA SER A 257 -6.86 3.57 1.06
C SER A 257 -6.93 2.10 0.61
N ASP A 258 -8.04 1.40 0.87
CA ASP A 258 -8.26 0.05 0.36
C ASP A 258 -8.27 -0.01 -1.18
N VAL A 259 -8.97 0.93 -1.82
CA VAL A 259 -9.09 0.99 -3.28
C VAL A 259 -7.73 1.27 -3.92
N LEU A 260 -6.98 2.26 -3.43
CA LEU A 260 -5.67 2.62 -3.98
C LEU A 260 -4.65 1.48 -3.80
N GLY A 261 -4.66 0.81 -2.64
CA GLY A 261 -3.84 -0.38 -2.41
C GLY A 261 -4.12 -1.51 -3.41
N ILE A 262 -5.39 -1.74 -3.76
CA ILE A 262 -5.79 -2.74 -4.75
C ILE A 262 -5.44 -2.31 -6.18
N LEU A 263 -5.63 -1.04 -6.53
CA LEU A 263 -5.22 -0.53 -7.85
C LEU A 263 -3.72 -0.73 -8.10
N ASN A 264 -2.90 -0.62 -7.05
CA ASN A 264 -1.45 -0.71 -7.13
C ASN A 264 -0.89 -2.15 -6.98
N THR A 265 -1.39 -2.95 -6.03
CA THR A 265 -0.85 -4.31 -5.77
C THR A 265 -1.73 -5.43 -6.36
N GLY A 266 -2.77 -5.06 -7.08
CA GLY A 266 -3.66 -5.97 -7.78
C GLY A 266 -4.51 -6.85 -6.85
N PRO A 267 -4.92 -8.06 -7.29
CA PRO A 267 -5.85 -8.91 -6.54
C PRO A 267 -5.31 -9.38 -5.18
N THR A 268 -3.98 -9.43 -5.02
CA THR A 268 -3.34 -9.91 -3.79
C THR A 268 -3.55 -8.96 -2.60
N ALA A 269 -3.67 -7.65 -2.82
CA ALA A 269 -4.09 -6.72 -1.78
C ALA A 269 -5.50 -7.05 -1.28
N GLY A 270 -6.44 -7.30 -2.18
CA GLY A 270 -7.82 -7.62 -1.82
C GLY A 270 -7.96 -8.89 -0.97
N ILE A 271 -7.43 -10.03 -1.45
CA ILE A 271 -7.48 -11.29 -0.68
C ILE A 271 -6.56 -11.24 0.56
N GLY A 272 -5.45 -10.51 0.47
CA GLY A 272 -4.51 -10.34 1.58
C GLY A 272 -5.15 -9.61 2.74
N LEU A 273 -5.95 -8.57 2.47
CA LEU A 273 -6.70 -7.80 3.45
C LEU A 273 -7.76 -8.66 4.17
N ILE A 274 -8.46 -9.55 3.45
CA ILE A 274 -9.36 -10.54 4.08
C ILE A 274 -8.60 -11.45 5.06
N GLY A 275 -7.51 -12.07 4.59
CA GLY A 275 -6.73 -12.98 5.42
C GLY A 275 -6.05 -12.27 6.59
N TYR A 276 -5.61 -11.03 6.41
CA TYR A 276 -5.00 -10.21 7.45
C TYR A 276 -6.02 -9.89 8.56
N PHE A 277 -7.23 -9.43 8.23
CA PHE A 277 -8.26 -9.16 9.25
C PHE A 277 -8.70 -10.40 9.99
N ARG A 278 -8.85 -11.54 9.29
CA ARG A 278 -9.08 -12.83 9.98
C ARG A 278 -7.95 -13.14 10.96
N GLY A 279 -6.69 -12.88 10.59
CA GLY A 279 -5.54 -13.04 11.48
C GLY A 279 -5.60 -12.14 12.71
N LEU A 280 -5.89 -10.85 12.53
CA LEU A 280 -6.03 -9.87 13.62
C LEU A 280 -7.20 -10.23 14.54
N ASN A 281 -8.36 -10.55 13.99
CA ASN A 281 -9.53 -10.95 14.78
C ASN A 281 -9.24 -12.26 15.52
N ALA A 282 -8.55 -13.23 14.91
CA ALA A 282 -8.12 -14.43 15.61
C ALA A 282 -7.15 -14.14 16.77
N ALA A 283 -6.32 -13.10 16.66
CA ALA A 283 -5.39 -12.71 17.73
C ALA A 283 -6.12 -12.03 18.89
N PHE A 284 -7.06 -11.13 18.62
CA PHE A 284 -7.65 -10.24 19.63
C PHE A 284 -9.05 -10.64 20.10
N SER A 285 -9.85 -11.29 19.27
CA SER A 285 -11.18 -11.83 19.63
C SER A 285 -11.21 -13.35 19.74
N GLY A 286 -10.16 -14.04 19.27
CA GLY A 286 -10.08 -15.51 19.27
C GLY A 286 -10.82 -16.19 18.10
N THR A 287 -11.38 -15.41 17.16
CA THR A 287 -12.13 -15.92 16.02
C THR A 287 -11.57 -15.38 14.70
N ALA A 288 -11.23 -16.28 13.77
CA ALA A 288 -10.67 -15.94 12.47
C ALA A 288 -11.75 -15.57 11.43
N THR A 289 -12.62 -14.62 11.75
CA THR A 289 -13.75 -14.20 10.90
C THR A 289 -13.75 -12.69 10.70
N LEU A 290 -14.32 -12.21 9.59
CA LEU A 290 -14.54 -10.78 9.34
C LEU A 290 -15.62 -10.21 10.28
N ARG A 291 -15.39 -9.01 10.84
CA ARG A 291 -16.41 -8.27 11.60
C ARG A 291 -17.56 -7.84 10.69
N ASN A 292 -18.79 -8.14 11.13
CA ASN A 292 -20.04 -7.73 10.48
C ASN A 292 -20.63 -6.44 11.08
N GLU A 293 -19.95 -5.85 12.06
CA GLU A 293 -20.38 -4.63 12.75
C GLU A 293 -19.51 -3.44 12.38
N GLY A 294 -20.15 -2.31 12.08
CA GLY A 294 -19.52 -1.03 11.82
C GLY A 294 -20.03 0.03 12.79
N PRO A 295 -19.43 0.17 13.99
CA PRO A 295 -19.84 1.16 14.98
C PRO A 295 -19.64 2.60 14.47
N ALA A 296 -20.45 3.54 14.93
CA ALA A 296 -20.36 4.94 14.49
C ALA A 296 -19.03 5.61 14.85
N GLY A 297 -18.44 5.23 15.98
CA GLY A 297 -17.18 5.79 16.49
C GLY A 297 -15.90 5.04 16.06
N ASP A 298 -16.02 3.94 15.32
CA ASP A 298 -14.85 3.27 14.72
C ASP A 298 -14.55 3.95 13.38
N SER A 299 -13.34 4.47 13.19
CA SER A 299 -12.91 5.08 11.92
C SER A 299 -12.89 4.05 10.79
N HIS A 300 -12.68 2.78 11.10
CA HIS A 300 -12.58 1.73 10.11
C HIS A 300 -13.98 1.26 9.65
N PRO A 301 -14.16 1.00 8.34
CA PRO A 301 -15.35 0.31 7.87
C PRO A 301 -15.40 -1.12 8.42
N ALA A 302 -16.59 -1.68 8.57
CA ALA A 302 -16.78 -3.07 8.95
C ALA A 302 -16.02 -3.99 7.97
N ASP A 303 -15.29 -4.99 8.48
CA ASP A 303 -14.45 -5.87 7.67
C ASP A 303 -15.23 -6.54 6.53
N ILE A 304 -16.49 -6.94 6.77
CA ILE A 304 -17.37 -7.52 5.72
C ILE A 304 -17.63 -6.55 4.57
N LEU A 305 -17.75 -5.24 4.86
CA LEU A 305 -17.94 -4.22 3.83
C LEU A 305 -16.65 -3.96 3.07
N ARG A 306 -15.49 -3.97 3.76
CA ARG A 306 -14.17 -3.89 3.12
C ARG A 306 -13.91 -5.09 2.21
N GLY A 307 -14.40 -6.29 2.57
CA GLY A 307 -14.33 -7.46 1.70
C GLY A 307 -15.16 -7.34 0.43
N TYR A 308 -16.39 -6.81 0.53
CA TYR A 308 -17.17 -6.48 -0.68
C TYR A 308 -16.49 -5.41 -1.51
N LEU A 309 -15.97 -4.35 -0.89
CA LEU A 309 -15.22 -3.29 -1.58
C LEU A 309 -14.00 -3.85 -2.31
N ALA A 310 -13.29 -4.77 -1.68
CA ALA A 310 -12.13 -5.42 -2.28
C ALA A 310 -12.52 -6.25 -3.51
N ALA A 311 -13.57 -7.07 -3.43
CA ALA A 311 -14.09 -7.81 -4.56
C ALA A 311 -14.50 -6.89 -5.72
N SER A 312 -15.27 -5.83 -5.41
CA SER A 312 -15.71 -4.84 -6.40
C SER A 312 -14.52 -4.15 -7.07
N THR A 313 -13.53 -3.70 -6.30
CA THR A 313 -12.34 -3.00 -6.83
C THR A 313 -11.48 -3.91 -7.69
N VAL A 314 -11.25 -5.15 -7.25
CA VAL A 314 -10.51 -6.14 -8.06
C VAL A 314 -11.20 -6.40 -9.39
N GLY A 315 -12.54 -6.37 -9.43
CA GLY A 315 -13.31 -6.48 -10.67
C GLY A 315 -13.13 -5.31 -11.65
N LEU A 316 -12.59 -4.17 -11.20
CA LEU A 316 -12.28 -3.00 -12.04
C LEU A 316 -10.85 -3.00 -12.60
N LEU A 317 -10.02 -3.98 -12.23
CA LEU A 317 -8.64 -4.07 -12.69
C LEU A 317 -8.55 -4.52 -14.17
N GLU A 318 -7.53 -4.06 -14.88
CA GLU A 318 -7.37 -4.24 -16.34
C GLU A 318 -6.58 -5.51 -16.71
N PHE A 319 -6.95 -6.66 -16.13
CA PHE A 319 -6.34 -7.96 -16.44
C PHE A 319 -7.35 -9.08 -16.63
N ASP A 320 -6.95 -10.13 -17.36
CA ASP A 320 -7.84 -11.16 -17.89
C ASP A 320 -8.54 -11.98 -16.79
N GLN A 321 -7.94 -12.09 -15.61
CA GLN A 321 -8.48 -12.86 -14.47
C GLN A 321 -9.13 -11.98 -13.38
N ALA A 322 -9.30 -10.67 -13.61
CA ALA A 322 -9.89 -9.75 -12.63
C ALA A 322 -11.21 -10.25 -12.04
N ASN A 323 -12.17 -10.63 -12.90
CA ASN A 323 -13.46 -11.15 -12.46
C ASN A 323 -13.35 -12.47 -11.69
N GLN A 324 -12.41 -13.35 -12.05
CA GLN A 324 -12.23 -14.62 -11.33
C GLN A 324 -11.70 -14.39 -9.92
N TRP A 325 -10.79 -13.44 -9.76
CA TRP A 325 -10.30 -13.01 -8.45
C TRP A 325 -11.39 -12.29 -7.64
N ALA A 326 -12.16 -11.41 -8.27
CA ALA A 326 -13.28 -10.72 -7.63
C ALA A 326 -14.31 -11.71 -7.08
N ASP A 327 -14.73 -12.69 -7.89
CA ASP A 327 -15.66 -13.75 -7.50
C ASP A 327 -15.12 -14.58 -6.33
N LEU A 328 -13.82 -14.88 -6.33
CA LEU A 328 -13.16 -15.63 -5.26
C LEU A 328 -13.11 -14.82 -3.96
N ILE A 329 -12.74 -13.54 -4.01
CA ILE A 329 -12.71 -12.64 -2.84
C ILE A 329 -14.13 -12.45 -2.29
N LEU A 330 -15.13 -12.33 -3.16
CA LEU A 330 -16.53 -12.25 -2.76
C LEU A 330 -16.96 -13.53 -2.02
N GLN A 331 -16.66 -14.71 -2.57
CA GLN A 331 -16.97 -15.98 -1.92
C GLN A 331 -16.26 -16.11 -0.56
N GLU A 332 -14.99 -15.76 -0.49
CA GLU A 332 -14.24 -15.77 0.77
C GLU A 332 -14.83 -14.80 1.79
N THR A 333 -15.25 -13.61 1.37
CA THR A 333 -15.94 -12.64 2.24
C THR A 333 -17.25 -13.21 2.77
N GLU A 334 -18.03 -13.86 1.91
CA GLU A 334 -19.34 -14.44 2.25
C GLU A 334 -19.25 -15.64 3.22
N ASN A 335 -18.10 -16.29 3.34
CA ASN A 335 -17.89 -17.36 4.33
C ASN A 335 -18.07 -16.86 5.78
N ASP A 336 -17.87 -15.56 6.02
CA ASP A 336 -18.03 -14.92 7.34
C ASP A 336 -19.31 -14.07 7.45
N LEU A 337 -20.21 -14.15 6.47
CA LEU A 337 -21.41 -13.32 6.44
C LEU A 337 -22.39 -13.70 7.55
N GLU A 338 -22.69 -12.72 8.41
CA GLU A 338 -23.76 -12.79 9.40
C GLU A 338 -24.74 -11.61 9.20
N THR A 339 -25.39 -11.15 10.28
CA THR A 339 -26.21 -9.93 10.22
C THR A 339 -25.30 -8.71 10.20
N ILE A 340 -25.29 -7.99 9.08
CA ILE A 340 -24.50 -6.76 8.94
C ILE A 340 -25.20 -5.63 9.70
N THR A 341 -24.49 -5.03 10.66
CA THR A 341 -25.00 -3.94 11.50
C THR A 341 -24.12 -2.71 11.40
N ILE A 342 -24.67 -1.63 10.84
CA ILE A 342 -23.96 -0.37 10.60
C ILE A 342 -24.58 0.74 11.45
N THR A 343 -23.79 1.33 12.34
CA THR A 343 -24.24 2.35 13.31
C THR A 343 -25.49 1.92 14.11
N GLY A 344 -25.54 0.64 14.47
CA GLY A 344 -26.65 0.03 15.21
C GLY A 344 -27.90 -0.27 14.36
N ARG A 345 -27.82 -0.16 13.03
CA ARG A 345 -28.90 -0.51 12.11
C ARG A 345 -28.51 -1.69 11.24
N SER A 346 -29.36 -2.71 11.20
CA SER A 346 -29.15 -3.83 10.29
C SER A 346 -29.36 -3.39 8.84
N ILE A 347 -28.50 -3.86 7.95
CA ILE A 347 -28.63 -3.69 6.50
C ILE A 347 -28.67 -5.05 5.80
N THR A 348 -29.22 -5.09 4.59
CA THR A 348 -29.25 -6.31 3.80
C THR A 348 -27.91 -6.53 3.11
N THR A 349 -27.56 -7.79 2.87
CA THR A 349 -26.40 -8.18 2.05
C THR A 349 -26.44 -7.54 0.66
N ALA A 350 -27.64 -7.40 0.07
CA ALA A 350 -27.81 -6.75 -1.23
C ALA A 350 -27.38 -5.27 -1.19
N HIS A 351 -27.85 -4.50 -0.20
CA HIS A 351 -27.41 -3.11 -0.05
C HIS A 351 -25.92 -3.00 0.28
N ALA A 352 -25.36 -3.93 1.06
CA ALA A 352 -23.93 -3.96 1.36
C ALA A 352 -23.10 -4.09 0.08
N ARG A 353 -23.40 -5.10 -0.75
CA ARG A 353 -22.72 -5.32 -2.05
C ARG A 353 -22.90 -4.16 -3.02
N GLU A 354 -24.14 -3.71 -3.20
CA GLU A 354 -24.44 -2.60 -4.10
C GLU A 354 -23.73 -1.31 -3.67
N SER A 355 -23.66 -1.04 -2.37
CA SER A 355 -22.92 0.12 -1.87
C SER A 355 -21.41 0.01 -2.12
N ALA A 356 -20.83 -1.17 -1.91
CA ALA A 356 -19.41 -1.42 -2.16
C ALA A 356 -19.07 -1.26 -3.65
N ASP A 357 -19.93 -1.74 -4.56
CA ASP A 357 -19.78 -1.56 -6.01
C ASP A 357 -19.79 -0.08 -6.40
N ILE A 358 -20.72 0.71 -5.85
CA ILE A 358 -20.81 2.15 -6.11
C ILE A 358 -19.59 2.87 -5.56
N VAL A 359 -19.17 2.56 -4.34
CA VAL A 359 -18.01 3.16 -3.69
C VAL A 359 -16.73 2.86 -4.49
N ALA A 360 -16.49 1.59 -4.84
CA ALA A 360 -15.32 1.18 -5.62
C ALA A 360 -15.24 1.94 -6.96
N LYS A 361 -16.33 1.97 -7.73
CA LYS A 361 -16.38 2.68 -9.02
C LYS A 361 -16.21 4.18 -8.86
N THR A 362 -16.83 4.76 -7.83
CA THR A 362 -16.74 6.20 -7.58
C THR A 362 -15.31 6.60 -7.24
N ILE A 363 -14.61 5.84 -6.40
CA ILE A 363 -13.22 6.14 -6.05
C ILE A 363 -12.28 5.86 -7.22
N ALA A 364 -12.40 4.69 -7.86
CA ALA A 364 -11.46 4.28 -8.90
C ALA A 364 -11.64 5.06 -10.22
N GLU A 365 -12.87 5.24 -10.69
CA GLU A 365 -13.16 5.67 -12.07
C GLU A 365 -13.64 7.11 -12.21
N MET A 366 -14.03 7.78 -11.11
CA MET A 366 -14.49 9.16 -11.21
C MET A 366 -13.33 10.08 -11.54
N LYS A 367 -13.56 11.00 -12.49
CA LYS A 367 -12.62 12.06 -12.84
C LYS A 367 -12.70 13.17 -11.79
N LEU A 368 -11.60 13.45 -11.11
CA LEU A 368 -11.54 14.35 -9.97
C LEU A 368 -10.93 15.68 -10.37
N ARG A 369 -11.38 16.79 -9.78
CA ARG A 369 -10.80 18.12 -10.05
C ARG A 369 -9.44 18.27 -9.41
N SER A 370 -9.28 17.69 -8.23
CA SER A 370 -7.99 17.54 -7.53
C SER A 370 -6.92 16.82 -8.34
N LEU A 371 -7.30 16.05 -9.38
CA LEU A 371 -6.40 15.30 -10.25
C LEU A 371 -6.52 15.73 -11.73
N GLU A 372 -6.80 17.00 -11.99
CA GLU A 372 -6.88 17.57 -13.35
C GLU A 372 -7.84 16.81 -14.30
N GLN A 373 -8.97 16.34 -13.78
CA GLN A 373 -9.96 15.53 -14.51
C GLN A 373 -9.49 14.12 -14.89
N HIS A 374 -8.52 13.57 -14.16
CA HIS A 374 -8.15 12.15 -14.23
C HIS A 374 -8.83 11.38 -13.11
N SER A 375 -9.05 10.08 -13.33
CA SER A 375 -9.42 9.14 -12.29
C SER A 375 -8.18 8.49 -11.68
N LEU A 376 -8.33 7.94 -10.46
CA LEU A 376 -7.24 7.19 -9.83
C LEU A 376 -6.84 5.96 -10.67
N SER A 377 -7.79 5.31 -11.34
CA SER A 377 -7.54 4.19 -12.26
C SER A 377 -6.86 4.58 -13.57
N GLU A 378 -6.95 5.85 -14.00
CA GLU A 378 -6.20 6.37 -15.14
C GLU A 378 -4.72 6.59 -14.79
N ILE A 379 -4.44 6.92 -13.52
CA ILE A 379 -3.08 7.09 -12.99
C ILE A 379 -2.44 5.72 -12.72
N GLN A 380 -3.11 4.85 -11.97
CA GLN A 380 -2.60 3.53 -11.60
C GLN A 380 -3.70 2.47 -11.72
N ASN A 381 -3.40 1.39 -12.42
CA ASN A 381 -4.27 0.22 -12.52
C ASN A 381 -3.44 -1.02 -12.86
N TRP A 382 -3.66 -2.08 -12.10
CA TRP A 382 -3.06 -3.39 -12.31
C TRP A 382 -3.53 -4.06 -13.60
N ARG A 383 -2.58 -4.46 -14.44
CA ARG A 383 -2.82 -4.97 -15.79
C ARG A 383 -2.29 -6.39 -15.99
N ASN A 384 -2.61 -6.95 -17.16
CA ASN A 384 -2.07 -8.24 -17.61
C ASN A 384 -0.54 -8.31 -17.56
N HIS A 385 0.16 -7.21 -17.81
CA HIS A 385 1.62 -7.20 -17.75
C HIS A 385 2.14 -7.44 -16.33
N ASP A 386 1.48 -6.85 -15.33
CA ASP A 386 1.83 -7.02 -13.92
C ASP A 386 1.63 -8.47 -13.48
N GLU A 387 0.51 -9.09 -13.88
CA GLU A 387 0.28 -10.53 -13.64
C GLU A 387 1.33 -11.42 -14.33
N GLU A 388 1.78 -11.08 -15.54
CA GLU A 388 2.84 -11.81 -16.21
C GLU A 388 4.17 -11.74 -15.44
N ILE A 389 4.48 -10.60 -14.82
CA ILE A 389 5.65 -10.43 -13.95
C ILE A 389 5.48 -11.24 -12.67
N VAL A 390 4.32 -11.14 -12.01
CA VAL A 390 3.99 -11.90 -10.79
C VAL A 390 4.15 -13.40 -11.00
N GLN A 391 3.65 -13.95 -12.11
CA GLN A 391 3.81 -15.39 -12.38
C GLN A 391 5.28 -15.80 -12.58
N GLN A 392 6.11 -14.94 -13.17
CA GLN A 392 7.54 -15.21 -13.30
C GLN A 392 8.24 -15.15 -11.93
N LEU A 393 7.97 -14.11 -11.14
CA LEU A 393 8.54 -13.94 -9.80
C LEU A 393 8.11 -15.06 -8.85
N ARG A 394 6.85 -15.51 -8.90
CA ARG A 394 6.34 -16.66 -8.14
C ARG A 394 7.18 -17.92 -8.38
N GLY A 395 7.60 -18.15 -9.63
CA GLY A 395 8.53 -19.24 -9.97
C GLY A 395 9.89 -19.11 -9.28
N LEU A 396 10.44 -17.90 -9.21
CA LEU A 396 11.73 -17.62 -8.55
C LEU A 396 11.65 -17.83 -7.04
N LEU A 397 10.59 -17.33 -6.40
CA LEU A 397 10.37 -17.43 -4.96
C LEU A 397 10.21 -18.88 -4.50
N THR A 398 9.78 -19.78 -5.38
CA THR A 398 9.56 -21.19 -5.06
C THR A 398 10.77 -22.08 -5.39
N ARG A 399 11.55 -21.78 -6.42
CA ARG A 399 12.62 -22.67 -6.95
C ARG A 399 14.07 -22.25 -6.68
N ALA A 400 14.31 -21.12 -6.00
CA ALA A 400 15.66 -20.58 -5.78
C ALA A 400 16.44 -20.34 -7.10
N GLU A 401 15.73 -19.90 -8.13
CA GLU A 401 16.32 -19.53 -9.42
C GLU A 401 16.84 -18.08 -9.37
N SER A 402 17.82 -17.76 -10.21
CA SER A 402 18.32 -16.38 -10.35
C SER A 402 17.30 -15.50 -11.08
N LEU A 403 17.25 -14.21 -10.73
CA LEU A 403 16.43 -13.23 -11.43
C LEU A 403 16.75 -13.24 -12.95
N PRO A 404 15.76 -13.48 -13.83
CA PRO A 404 15.96 -13.40 -15.26
C PRO A 404 16.34 -11.98 -15.66
N LYS A 405 17.28 -11.82 -16.59
CA LYS A 405 17.70 -10.50 -17.11
C LYS A 405 16.55 -9.66 -17.66
N SER A 406 15.49 -10.31 -18.15
CA SER A 406 14.30 -9.62 -18.64
C SER A 406 13.49 -8.92 -17.54
N LEU A 407 13.70 -9.29 -16.28
CA LEU A 407 13.04 -8.71 -15.11
C LEU A 407 13.98 -7.80 -14.30
N GLU A 408 15.24 -7.61 -14.74
CA GLU A 408 16.15 -6.63 -14.10
C GLU A 408 15.63 -5.19 -14.22
N SER A 409 14.69 -4.94 -15.14
CA SER A 409 14.01 -3.64 -15.31
C SER A 409 12.52 -3.84 -15.54
N GLY A 410 11.69 -2.93 -15.03
CA GLY A 410 10.24 -2.95 -15.23
C GLY A 410 9.49 -3.88 -14.27
N MET A 411 10.15 -4.38 -13.23
CA MET A 411 9.47 -4.96 -12.07
C MET A 411 9.49 -3.96 -10.91
N TYR A 412 8.44 -4.01 -10.12
CA TYR A 412 8.11 -3.09 -9.03
C TYR A 412 7.99 -3.86 -7.71
N GLY A 413 8.17 -3.18 -6.58
CA GLY A 413 8.06 -3.76 -5.24
C GLY A 413 6.71 -4.46 -5.02
N ALA A 414 5.63 -3.87 -5.52
CA ALA A 414 4.29 -4.43 -5.54
C ALA A 414 4.22 -5.81 -6.24
N HIS A 415 4.96 -6.01 -7.34
CA HIS A 415 5.03 -7.30 -8.02
C HIS A 415 5.68 -8.37 -7.16
N ALA A 416 6.77 -8.04 -6.46
CA ALA A 416 7.45 -8.99 -5.58
C ALA A 416 6.56 -9.41 -4.40
N VAL A 417 5.83 -8.46 -3.80
CA VAL A 417 4.84 -8.73 -2.75
C VAL A 417 3.71 -9.61 -3.28
N ALA A 418 3.09 -9.24 -4.41
CA ALA A 418 2.02 -10.00 -5.03
C ALA A 418 2.46 -11.44 -5.39
N ALA A 419 3.69 -11.63 -5.86
CA ALA A 419 4.26 -12.94 -6.12
C ALA A 419 4.46 -13.77 -4.84
N GLY A 420 4.94 -13.15 -3.76
CA GLY A 420 5.10 -13.80 -2.46
C GLY A 420 3.76 -14.24 -1.87
N VAL A 421 2.75 -13.37 -1.91
CA VAL A 421 1.38 -13.65 -1.46
C VAL A 421 0.75 -14.76 -2.29
N THR A 422 0.82 -14.67 -3.62
CA THR A 422 0.26 -15.71 -4.50
C THR A 422 0.91 -17.06 -4.26
N ALA A 423 2.24 -17.11 -4.10
CA ALA A 423 2.97 -18.35 -3.79
C ALA A 423 2.56 -18.93 -2.43
N ALA A 424 2.40 -18.07 -1.42
CA ALA A 424 2.02 -18.46 -0.08
C ALA A 424 0.57 -18.99 -0.04
N LEU A 425 -0.37 -18.31 -0.70
CA LEU A 425 -1.78 -18.71 -0.79
C LEU A 425 -1.96 -20.07 -1.50
N ALA A 426 -1.18 -20.34 -2.53
CA ALA A 426 -1.21 -21.61 -3.25
C ALA A 426 -0.45 -22.75 -2.53
N GLY A 427 0.31 -22.44 -1.48
CA GLY A 427 1.10 -23.44 -0.75
C GLY A 427 2.27 -24.01 -1.56
N ASP A 428 2.85 -23.21 -2.48
CA ASP A 428 3.94 -23.66 -3.36
C ASP A 428 5.26 -23.94 -2.62
N GLY A 429 5.33 -23.63 -1.33
CA GLY A 429 6.49 -23.86 -0.48
C GLY A 429 6.24 -23.43 0.96
N PRO A 430 7.22 -23.66 1.87
CA PRO A 430 7.12 -23.18 3.25
C PRO A 430 7.00 -21.66 3.28
N LEU A 431 6.02 -21.14 4.01
CA LEU A 431 5.71 -19.71 4.07
C LEU A 431 6.93 -18.87 4.46
N SER A 432 7.69 -19.28 5.47
CA SER A 432 8.91 -18.57 5.89
C SER A 432 9.96 -18.49 4.78
N VAL A 433 10.11 -19.54 3.97
CA VAL A 433 11.06 -19.57 2.86
C VAL A 433 10.62 -18.64 1.73
N ILE A 434 9.32 -18.63 1.40
CA ILE A 434 8.76 -17.70 0.41
C ILE A 434 8.97 -16.25 0.88
N PHE A 435 8.66 -15.97 2.15
CA PHE A 435 8.77 -14.64 2.72
C PHE A 435 10.22 -14.13 2.77
N ASP A 436 11.17 -14.97 3.19
CA ASP A 436 12.59 -14.60 3.21
C ASP A 436 13.15 -14.35 1.80
N ARG A 437 12.71 -15.13 0.81
CA ARG A 437 13.09 -14.90 -0.60
C ARG A 437 12.49 -13.61 -1.15
N MET A 438 11.24 -13.31 -0.81
CA MET A 438 10.58 -12.05 -1.17
C MET A 438 11.34 -10.85 -0.61
N LYS A 439 11.67 -10.86 0.70
CA LYS A 439 12.50 -9.82 1.33
C LYS A 439 13.89 -9.72 0.68
N SER A 440 14.50 -10.85 0.32
CA SER A 440 15.81 -10.85 -0.35
C SER A 440 15.75 -10.21 -1.74
N LEU A 441 14.68 -10.46 -2.50
CA LEU A 441 14.45 -9.82 -3.79
C LEU A 441 14.22 -8.31 -3.63
N LEU A 442 13.34 -7.92 -2.71
CA LEU A 442 13.04 -6.51 -2.43
C LEU A 442 14.28 -5.75 -1.94
N LYS A 443 15.11 -6.35 -1.08
CA LYS A 443 16.40 -5.76 -0.71
C LYS A 443 17.32 -5.58 -1.92
N MET A 444 17.39 -6.56 -2.81
CA MET A 444 18.21 -6.43 -4.03
C MET A 444 17.72 -5.26 -4.91
N MET A 445 16.41 -5.06 -4.97
CA MET A 445 15.80 -3.92 -5.66
C MET A 445 16.16 -2.60 -4.97
N HIS A 446 16.02 -2.54 -3.64
CA HIS A 446 16.46 -1.40 -2.83
C HIS A 446 17.92 -1.02 -3.07
N ASP A 447 18.83 -2.00 -3.02
CA ASP A 447 20.27 -1.78 -3.22
C ASP A 447 20.58 -1.25 -4.64
N ALA A 448 19.70 -1.52 -5.61
CA ALA A 448 19.78 -1.00 -6.98
C ALA A 448 19.00 0.30 -7.20
N ASN A 449 18.19 0.72 -6.22
CA ASN A 449 17.30 1.86 -6.32
C ASN A 449 18.10 3.18 -6.30
N PRO A 450 18.05 4.00 -7.36
CA PRO A 450 18.83 5.22 -7.45
C PRO A 450 18.39 6.31 -6.47
N SER A 451 17.14 6.30 -5.99
CA SER A 451 16.65 7.22 -4.95
C SER A 451 17.31 6.94 -3.59
N TRP A 452 17.79 5.72 -3.39
CA TRP A 452 18.56 5.27 -2.22
C TRP A 452 20.08 5.32 -2.43
N GLY A 453 20.51 5.76 -3.62
CA GLY A 453 21.92 5.94 -3.98
C GLY A 453 22.48 7.33 -3.65
N PRO A 454 23.71 7.63 -4.12
CA PRO A 454 24.31 8.96 -3.97
C PRO A 454 23.68 10.02 -4.90
N LEU A 455 22.71 9.63 -5.73
CA LEU A 455 22.05 10.49 -6.70
C LEU A 455 20.85 11.19 -6.06
N PHE A 456 20.56 12.41 -6.50
CA PHE A 456 19.32 13.12 -6.13
C PHE A 456 18.21 12.72 -7.10
N VAL A 457 17.67 11.51 -6.94
CA VAL A 457 16.53 11.00 -7.71
C VAL A 457 15.34 10.93 -6.75
N LEU A 458 14.24 11.62 -7.09
CA LEU A 458 13.03 11.64 -6.26
C LEU A 458 12.27 10.31 -6.39
N HIS A 459 11.92 9.96 -7.64
CA HIS A 459 11.26 8.71 -8.00
C HIS A 459 12.10 8.01 -9.07
N PRO A 460 12.39 6.70 -8.98
CA PRO A 460 13.06 5.96 -10.04
C PRO A 460 12.29 6.03 -11.37
N GLY A 461 10.95 6.07 -11.33
CA GLY A 461 10.09 6.29 -12.51
C GLY A 461 10.35 7.61 -13.25
N ASN A 462 11.00 8.59 -12.60
CA ASN A 462 11.40 9.84 -13.26
C ASN A 462 12.64 9.68 -14.17
N LEU A 463 13.34 8.55 -14.11
CA LEU A 463 14.53 8.30 -14.91
C LEU A 463 14.16 7.83 -16.32
N VAL A 464 14.10 8.78 -17.26
CA VAL A 464 13.92 8.45 -18.67
C VAL A 464 15.24 8.01 -19.31
N MET A 465 15.21 6.84 -19.95
CA MET A 465 16.35 6.35 -20.74
C MET A 465 16.63 7.33 -21.89
N HIS A 466 17.83 7.92 -21.93
CA HIS A 466 18.16 8.96 -22.90
C HIS A 466 18.01 8.43 -24.35
N PRO A 467 17.40 9.20 -25.29
CA PRO A 467 17.04 8.72 -26.62
C PRO A 467 18.19 8.08 -27.42
N MET A 468 19.43 8.51 -27.21
CA MET A 468 20.62 7.92 -27.87
C MET A 468 20.85 6.43 -27.53
N TYR A 469 20.33 5.93 -26.41
CA TYR A 469 20.52 4.55 -25.98
C TYR A 469 19.35 3.62 -26.31
N ARG A 470 18.28 4.14 -26.92
CA ARG A 470 17.22 3.30 -27.51
C ARG A 470 17.79 2.65 -28.76
N ARG A 471 18.27 1.40 -28.66
CA ARG A 471 18.66 0.60 -29.83
C ARG A 471 17.45 0.46 -30.74
N HIS A 472 17.61 0.87 -32.00
CA HIS A 472 16.61 0.75 -33.07
C HIS A 472 16.26 -0.70 -33.39
#